data_AF-A0A7J6KSK5-F1
#
_entry.id   AF-A0A7J6KSK5-F1
#
_cell.length_a   1.000
_cell.length_b   1.000
_cell.length_c   1.000
_cell.angle_alpha   90.00
_cell.angle_beta   90.00
_cell.angle_gamma   90.00
#
_symmetry.space_group_name_H-M   'P 1'
#
loop_
_entity.id
_entity.type
_entity.pdbx_description
1 polymer ?
#
loop_
_entity_poly.entity_id
_entity_poly.type
_entity_poly.pdbx_seq_one_letter_code
_entity_poly.pdbx_strand_id
1 'polypeptide(L)'
;MNSVAISVILFYVLVTTPLEGRECDPSKRPPLPETAKHMLSRTLRLDGVPNDDDIKDAANCQRVQRLVNESAFSYLFPLANEGKGAVAKWPKFCDDVGSEDMTKDEVCLRELATMFAHFVQEVGAHTP
;
A
#
# COMPACT_ATOMS: atom_id res chain seq x y z
N MET A 1 -19.41 -1.67 10.81
CA MET A 1 -18.51 -2.07 11.91
C MET A 1 -18.32 -3.57 11.75
N ASN A 2 -17.25 -4.10 11.15
CA ASN A 2 -15.86 -3.71 11.17
C ASN A 2 -15.23 -4.05 9.81
N SER A 3 -14.72 -3.04 9.11
CA SER A 3 -13.82 -3.22 7.96
C SER A 3 -12.44 -2.84 8.47
N VAL A 4 -11.65 -3.81 8.90
CA VAL A 4 -10.32 -3.55 9.43
C VAL A 4 -9.33 -4.52 8.81
N ALA A 5 -8.15 -3.97 8.56
CA ALA A 5 -6.88 -4.67 8.49
C ALA A 5 -6.42 -5.04 7.06
N ILE A 6 -5.76 -4.10 6.36
CA ILE A 6 -4.61 -4.36 5.46
C ILE A 6 -3.65 -3.14 5.43
N SER A 7 -2.56 -3.21 6.21
CA SER A 7 -1.20 -2.63 5.97
C SER A 7 -0.57 -2.01 7.22
N VAL A 8 0.41 -2.71 7.82
CA VAL A 8 1.48 -2.11 8.63
C VAL A 8 2.77 -2.80 8.28
N ILE A 9 3.46 -2.32 7.24
CA ILE A 9 4.90 -2.58 7.05
C ILE A 9 5.59 -1.35 6.43
N LEU A 10 4.95 -0.62 5.52
CA LEU A 10 5.60 0.47 4.78
C LEU A 10 6.03 1.69 5.65
N PHE A 11 5.38 1.93 6.78
CA PHE A 11 5.62 3.15 7.57
C PHE A 11 6.59 2.99 8.74
N TYR A 12 6.84 1.76 9.24
CA TYR A 12 7.63 1.61 10.46
C TYR A 12 9.14 1.62 10.19
N VAL A 13 9.61 1.02 9.09
CA VAL A 13 11.06 0.96 8.81
C VAL A 13 11.64 2.22 8.17
N LEU A 14 10.83 3.10 7.59
CA LEU A 14 11.30 4.42 7.12
C LEU A 14 11.32 5.51 8.20
N VAL A 15 10.69 5.30 9.37
CA VAL A 15 10.46 6.36 10.37
C VAL A 15 11.28 6.17 11.65
N THR A 16 12.00 5.05 11.84
CA THR A 16 12.81 4.82 13.05
C THR A 16 14.31 5.07 12.88
N THR A 17 14.78 5.50 11.72
CA THR A 17 16.10 6.14 11.68
C THR A 17 15.92 7.59 12.11
N PRO A 18 16.61 8.06 13.17
CA PRO A 18 16.74 9.49 13.37
C PRO A 18 17.42 10.02 12.12
N LEU A 19 16.70 10.76 11.28
CA LEU A 19 17.32 11.60 10.25
C LEU A 19 17.95 12.79 10.95
N GLU A 20 18.92 12.53 11.83
CA GLU A 20 19.71 13.56 12.47
C GLU A 20 20.59 14.18 11.37
N GLY A 21 20.23 15.39 10.93
CA GLY A 21 21.10 16.23 10.11
C GLY A 21 20.78 16.36 8.62
N ARG A 22 19.62 15.90 8.13
CA ARG A 22 19.11 16.38 6.83
C ARG A 22 17.79 17.11 7.03
N GLU A 23 17.75 18.34 6.52
CA GLU A 23 16.58 19.22 6.55
C GLU A 23 15.39 18.55 5.82
N CYS A 24 14.61 17.75 6.54
CA CYS A 24 13.30 17.28 6.11
C CYS A 24 12.26 18.38 6.36
N ASP A 25 12.49 19.59 5.85
CA ASP A 25 11.49 20.65 5.84
C ASP A 25 10.60 20.49 4.60
N PRO A 26 9.33 20.06 4.74
CA PRO A 26 8.44 19.87 3.60
C PRO A 26 8.19 21.16 2.81
N SER A 27 8.34 22.33 3.45
CA SER A 27 8.16 23.64 2.81
C SER A 27 9.32 24.01 1.88
N LYS A 28 10.50 23.40 2.07
CA LYS A 28 11.69 23.59 1.22
C LYS A 28 11.74 22.62 0.03
N ARG A 29 10.74 21.75 -0.14
CA ARG A 29 10.71 20.79 -1.24
C ARG A 29 10.56 21.55 -2.58
N PRO A 30 11.40 21.27 -3.59
CA PRO A 30 11.19 21.84 -4.92
C PRO A 30 9.83 21.37 -5.49
N PRO A 31 9.18 22.20 -6.33
CA PRO A 31 7.92 21.81 -6.95
C PRO A 31 8.12 20.54 -7.79
N LEU A 32 7.11 19.67 -7.79
CA LEU A 32 7.17 18.42 -8.56
C LEU A 32 7.30 18.74 -10.06
N PRO A 33 8.37 18.28 -10.75
CA PRO A 33 8.56 18.56 -12.18
C PRO A 33 7.38 18.03 -13.00
N GLU A 34 6.93 18.79 -14.00
CA GLU A 34 5.82 18.38 -14.90
C GLU A 34 6.09 17.02 -15.55
N THR A 35 7.35 16.75 -15.91
CA THR A 35 7.79 15.48 -16.49
C THR A 35 7.57 14.29 -15.54
N ALA A 36 7.69 14.51 -14.23
CA ALA A 36 7.44 13.50 -13.20
C ALA A 36 5.96 13.39 -12.82
N LYS A 37 5.16 14.45 -13.01
CA LYS A 37 3.72 14.44 -12.70
C LYS A 37 2.99 13.34 -13.47
N HIS A 38 3.27 13.19 -14.76
CA HIS A 38 2.65 12.14 -15.58
C HIS A 38 3.09 10.73 -15.17
N MET A 39 4.33 10.55 -14.70
CA MET A 39 4.76 9.26 -14.16
C MET A 39 4.02 8.95 -12.85
N LEU A 40 3.99 9.92 -11.93
CA LEU A 40 3.44 9.72 -10.60
C LEU A 40 1.92 9.63 -10.61
N SER A 41 1.22 10.39 -11.45
CA SER A 41 -0.26 10.31 -11.55
C SER A 41 -0.75 8.95 -12.05
N ARG A 42 0.11 8.18 -12.73
CA ARG A 42 -0.21 6.80 -13.13
C ARG A 42 -0.15 5.81 -11.98
N THR A 43 0.58 6.13 -10.91
CA THR A 43 0.84 5.18 -9.82
C THR A 43 0.20 5.63 -8.50
N LEU A 44 0.18 6.94 -8.25
CA LEU A 44 -0.19 7.58 -6.99
C LEU A 44 -1.29 8.61 -7.22
N ARG A 45 -2.28 8.61 -6.33
CA ARG A 45 -3.20 9.74 -6.18
C ARG A 45 -2.42 10.97 -5.71
N LEU A 46 -2.46 12.07 -6.45
CA LEU A 46 -1.73 13.30 -6.09
C LEU A 46 -2.56 14.31 -5.30
N ASP A 47 -3.86 14.08 -5.13
CA ASP A 47 -4.83 14.96 -4.48
C ASP A 47 -4.88 14.85 -2.95
N GLY A 48 -4.17 13.88 -2.35
CA GLY A 48 -4.02 13.80 -0.89
C GLY A 48 -4.21 12.39 -0.34
N VAL A 49 -4.45 12.30 0.97
CA VAL A 49 -4.83 11.04 1.64
C VAL A 49 -6.30 10.76 1.33
N PRO A 50 -6.65 9.57 0.80
CA PRO A 50 -8.05 9.20 0.55
C PRO A 50 -8.88 9.27 1.83
N ASN A 51 -10.10 9.81 1.76
CA ASN A 51 -11.05 9.74 2.87
C ASN A 51 -11.76 8.37 2.93
N ASP A 52 -12.60 8.14 3.94
CA ASP A 52 -13.27 6.86 4.13
C ASP A 52 -14.19 6.46 2.96
N ASP A 53 -14.86 7.44 2.32
CA ASP A 53 -15.71 7.20 1.16
C ASP A 53 -14.87 6.86 -0.08
N ASP A 54 -13.76 7.59 -0.30
CA ASP A 54 -12.78 7.28 -1.35
C ASP A 54 -12.25 5.84 -1.23
N ILE A 55 -11.96 5.38 -0.01
CA ILE A 55 -11.45 4.04 0.25
C ILE A 55 -12.53 2.99 -0.02
N LYS A 56 -13.75 3.23 0.45
CA LYS A 56 -14.89 2.32 0.31
C LYS A 56 -15.27 2.09 -1.15
N ASP A 57 -15.22 3.13 -1.97
CA ASP A 57 -15.65 3.08 -3.36
C ASP A 57 -14.51 2.68 -4.34
N ALA A 58 -13.27 2.59 -3.85
CA ALA A 58 -12.13 2.21 -4.66
C ALA A 58 -12.15 0.72 -5.05
N ALA A 59 -12.19 0.44 -6.36
CA ALA A 59 -12.28 -0.93 -6.90
C ALA A 59 -11.12 -1.83 -6.48
N ASN A 60 -9.90 -1.28 -6.36
CA ASN A 60 -8.74 -2.01 -5.88
C ASN A 60 -8.84 -2.37 -4.39
N CYS A 61 -9.37 -1.46 -3.55
CA CYS A 61 -9.64 -1.75 -2.14
C CYS A 61 -10.67 -2.86 -1.99
N GLN A 62 -11.78 -2.80 -2.73
CA GLN A 62 -12.81 -3.84 -2.72
C GLN A 62 -12.26 -5.20 -3.18
N ARG A 63 -11.39 -5.21 -4.21
CA ARG A 63 -10.73 -6.42 -4.68
C ARG A 63 -9.81 -7.01 -3.62
N VAL A 64 -8.95 -6.20 -3.02
CA VAL A 64 -8.01 -6.62 -1.97
C VAL A 64 -8.75 -7.17 -0.75
N GLN A 65 -9.83 -6.51 -0.31
CA GLN A 65 -10.66 -6.97 0.82
C GLN A 65 -11.35 -8.30 0.53
N ARG A 66 -11.74 -8.56 -0.72
CA ARG A 66 -12.35 -9.83 -1.12
C ARG A 66 -11.34 -10.97 -1.19
N LEU A 67 -10.12 -10.71 -1.64
CA LEU A 67 -9.07 -11.72 -1.81
C LEU A 67 -8.34 -12.05 -0.50
N VAL A 68 -8.12 -11.03 0.33
CA VAL A 68 -7.52 -11.16 1.66
C VAL A 68 -8.55 -10.60 2.65
N ASN A 69 -9.48 -11.46 3.05
CA ASN A 69 -10.48 -11.10 4.04
C ASN A 69 -9.85 -10.94 5.45
N GLU A 70 -10.63 -10.43 6.39
CA GLU A 70 -10.18 -10.17 7.76
C GLU A 70 -9.57 -11.40 8.44
N SER A 71 -10.17 -12.58 8.27
CA SER A 71 -9.63 -13.83 8.84
C SER A 71 -8.27 -14.19 8.26
N ALA A 72 -8.10 -14.09 6.94
CA ALA A 72 -6.83 -14.36 6.27
C ALA A 72 -5.77 -13.31 6.68
N PHE A 73 -6.17 -12.04 6.76
CA PHE A 73 -5.28 -10.98 7.20
C PHE A 73 -4.81 -11.17 8.64
N SER A 74 -5.73 -11.43 9.58
CA SER A 74 -5.38 -11.66 10.98
C SER A 74 -4.48 -12.87 11.16
N TYR A 75 -4.65 -13.92 10.35
CA TYR A 75 -3.75 -15.07 10.34
C TYR A 75 -2.35 -14.71 9.83
N LEU A 76 -2.26 -13.95 8.73
CA LEU A 76 -0.99 -13.56 8.11
C LEU A 76 -0.23 -12.51 8.94
N PHE A 77 -0.95 -11.62 9.62
CA PHE A 77 -0.40 -10.47 10.33
C PHE A 77 -1.01 -10.32 11.74
N PRO A 78 -0.75 -11.27 12.65
CA PRO A 78 -1.34 -11.26 13.99
C PRO A 78 -0.87 -10.07 14.86
N LEU A 79 0.20 -9.39 14.46
CA LEU A 79 0.78 -8.23 15.16
C LEU A 79 0.54 -6.90 14.44
N ALA A 80 -0.24 -6.88 13.35
CA ALA A 80 -0.54 -5.63 12.67
C ALA A 80 -1.43 -4.73 13.54
N ASN A 81 -0.98 -3.49 13.77
CA ASN A 81 -1.80 -2.44 14.39
C ASN A 81 -2.57 -1.62 13.33
N GLU A 82 -3.43 -0.71 13.77
CA GLU A 82 -4.33 0.05 12.90
C GLU A 82 -3.61 0.77 11.73
N GLY A 83 -4.03 0.45 10.50
CA GLY A 83 -3.63 1.13 9.27
C GLY A 83 -4.74 0.96 8.23
N LYS A 84 -5.33 2.06 7.76
CA LYS A 84 -6.45 2.06 6.81
C LYS A 84 -6.06 2.76 5.52
N GLY A 85 -6.61 2.29 4.40
CA GLY A 85 -6.69 3.07 3.16
C GLY A 85 -5.43 3.22 2.33
N ALA A 86 -4.32 2.56 2.70
CA ALA A 86 -3.07 2.62 1.93
C ALA A 86 -3.34 2.25 0.46
N VAL A 87 -3.98 1.11 0.19
CA VAL A 87 -4.31 0.66 -1.18
C VAL A 87 -5.05 1.72 -2.02
N ALA A 88 -5.95 2.51 -1.43
CA ALA A 88 -6.71 3.55 -2.15
C ALA A 88 -5.81 4.69 -2.68
N LYS A 89 -4.62 4.87 -2.11
CA LYS A 89 -3.63 5.86 -2.57
C LYS A 89 -2.97 5.45 -3.89
N TRP A 90 -3.00 4.15 -4.23
CA TRP A 90 -2.41 3.60 -5.46
C TRP A 90 -3.48 2.91 -6.31
N PRO A 91 -4.29 3.65 -7.10
CA PRO A 91 -5.42 3.07 -7.85
C PRO A 91 -5.04 1.97 -8.84
N LYS A 92 -3.76 1.92 -9.28
CA LYS A 92 -3.24 0.88 -10.16
C LYS A 92 -2.77 -0.38 -9.47
N PHE A 93 -2.54 -0.33 -8.16
CA PHE A 93 -2.30 -1.52 -7.36
C PHE A 93 -3.51 -2.44 -7.47
N CYS A 94 -3.30 -3.71 -7.81
CA CYS A 94 -4.35 -4.69 -8.05
C CYS A 94 -5.35 -4.35 -9.17
N ASP A 95 -5.05 -3.42 -10.10
CA ASP A 95 -5.90 -3.11 -11.26
C ASP A 95 -5.30 -3.54 -12.60
N ASP A 96 -4.17 -4.24 -12.57
CA ASP A 96 -3.50 -4.70 -13.78
C ASP A 96 -4.35 -5.71 -14.56
N VAL A 97 -4.27 -5.62 -15.89
CA VAL A 97 -4.88 -6.58 -16.80
C VAL A 97 -3.84 -7.66 -17.03
N GLY A 98 -4.14 -8.89 -16.59
CA GLY A 98 -3.22 -10.01 -16.76
C GLY A 98 -2.93 -10.31 -18.24
N SER A 99 -1.98 -11.22 -18.47
CA SER A 99 -1.91 -11.94 -19.74
C SER A 99 -3.25 -12.61 -20.04
N GLU A 100 -3.50 -13.02 -21.28
CA GLU A 100 -4.79 -13.58 -21.72
C GLU A 100 -5.33 -14.70 -20.80
N ASP A 101 -4.43 -15.43 -20.13
CA ASP A 101 -4.74 -16.54 -19.25
C ASP A 101 -4.97 -16.20 -17.75
N MET A 102 -4.87 -14.93 -17.34
CA MET A 102 -5.02 -14.55 -15.92
C MET A 102 -6.10 -13.50 -15.69
N THR A 103 -6.94 -13.77 -14.70
CA THR A 103 -7.89 -12.80 -14.16
C THR A 103 -7.18 -11.70 -13.35
N LYS A 104 -7.82 -10.53 -13.23
CA LYS A 104 -7.32 -9.44 -12.35
C LYS A 104 -7.10 -9.89 -10.91
N ASP A 105 -7.86 -10.89 -10.45
CA ASP A 105 -7.76 -11.41 -9.10
C ASP A 105 -6.51 -12.27 -8.90
N GLU A 106 -6.20 -13.14 -9.87
CA GLU A 106 -4.96 -13.94 -9.86
C GLU A 106 -3.72 -13.04 -9.93
N VAL A 107 -3.77 -11.99 -10.76
CA VAL A 107 -2.70 -11.00 -10.84
C VAL A 107 -2.56 -10.24 -9.52
N CYS A 108 -3.66 -9.80 -8.92
CA CYS A 108 -3.65 -9.10 -7.63
C CYS A 108 -3.10 -9.99 -6.50
N LEU A 109 -3.46 -11.27 -6.46
CA LEU A 109 -2.88 -12.22 -5.49
C LEU A 109 -1.37 -12.36 -5.66
N ARG A 110 -0.88 -12.44 -6.89
CA ARG A 110 0.57 -12.48 -7.18
C ARG A 110 1.26 -11.18 -6.77
N GLU A 111 0.65 -10.03 -7.04
CA GLU A 111 1.16 -8.71 -6.64
C GLU A 111 1.24 -8.59 -5.11
N LEU A 112 0.16 -8.97 -4.40
CA LEU A 112 0.11 -9.02 -2.94
C LEU A 112 1.17 -9.96 -2.35
N ALA A 113 1.29 -11.18 -2.90
CA ALA A 113 2.28 -12.15 -2.45
C ALA A 113 3.72 -11.63 -2.62
N THR A 114 4.01 -10.99 -3.76
CA THR A 114 5.33 -10.39 -4.03
C THR A 114 5.63 -9.24 -3.06
N MET A 115 4.66 -8.35 -2.85
CA MET A 115 4.79 -7.25 -1.89
C MET A 115 5.05 -7.79 -0.47
N PHE A 116 4.30 -8.81 -0.04
CA PHE A 116 4.48 -9.42 1.27
C PHE A 116 5.83 -10.12 1.42
N ALA A 117 6.31 -10.80 0.39
CA ALA A 117 7.65 -11.41 0.41
C ALA A 117 8.74 -10.36 0.66
N HIS A 118 8.68 -9.21 0.00
CA HIS A 118 9.60 -8.10 0.24
C HIS A 118 9.44 -7.51 1.64
N PHE A 119 8.20 -7.33 2.10
CA PHE A 119 7.94 -6.81 3.44
C PHE A 119 8.52 -7.70 4.54
N VAL A 120 8.39 -9.02 4.43
CA VAL A 120 9.00 -9.95 5.40
C VAL A 120 10.53 -9.83 5.40
N GLN A 121 11.17 -9.58 4.26
CA GLN A 121 12.62 -9.34 4.22
C GLN A 121 13.01 -8.06 4.96
N GLU A 122 12.28 -6.97 4.74
CA GLU A 122 12.64 -5.66 5.27
C GLU A 122 12.28 -5.49 6.77
N VAL A 123 11.20 -6.13 7.23
CA VAL A 123 10.68 -5.88 8.59
C VAL A 123 10.36 -7.15 9.38
N GLY A 124 10.58 -8.32 8.80
CA GLY A 124 10.38 -9.59 9.49
C GLY A 124 11.24 -9.65 10.74
N ALA A 125 10.62 -10.08 11.85
CA ALA A 125 11.33 -10.34 13.08
C ALA A 125 12.28 -11.53 12.85
N HIS A 126 13.54 -11.23 12.53
CA HIS A 126 14.62 -12.21 12.48
C HIS A 126 15.03 -12.53 13.92
N THR A 127 14.31 -13.44 14.57
CA THR A 127 14.82 -14.10 15.79
C THR A 127 15.84 -15.17 15.36
N PRO A 128 17.13 -15.04 15.70
CA PRO A 128 18.11 -16.11 15.50
C PRO A 128 17.82 -17.34 16.35
#